data_AF-A0A6V7PU98-F1
#
_entry.id   AF-A0A6V7PU98-F1
#
_cell.length_a   1.000
_cell.length_b   1.000
_cell.length_c   1.000
_cell.angle_alpha   90.00
_cell.angle_beta   90.00
_cell.angle_gamma   90.00
#
_symmetry.space_group_name_H-M   'P 1'
#
loop_
_entity.id
_entity.type
_entity.pdbx_description
1 polymer ?
#
loop_
_entity_poly.entity_id
_entity_poly.type
_entity_poly.pdbx_seq_one_letter_code
_entity_poly.pdbx_strand_id
1 'polypeptide(L)'
;MVARSQATHSDISILIDPETILLPDIFTTLTYIHKLNLDWFLFSTTQNISYFPYQLVDNGIWVQEDGKKIESKKLQEILVHKWTKSASGQKLLMAWNSGESPLHAGILPPFLKSMLLSQLPKLDLEMPVTLKLPFSLESLLEIVADRDKNVVLGIAGASYRDMLMSWACRLRHLGVSNILICALDSETYEFSVLQGLPVFMDSMSPRNVSFDDCHFGTECFQRVTKVKSRIVLQILKLGYNVLLSDVDVYWFNNPLPYLLSFGPGTLVAQSDEYNETGPINIPRRLNSGFYFVRSGLATIAAMEMVVKHASTSGLSEQPSFYDVLCGEGGVNRVGNDQCYEPKTNLTVFFLDRNFFPNGAYMGFWEKPDVRSACLRAGCFILHNNWINGRKRKLERQIQSGLWDYDPSTRLCIQSWHNYT
;
A
#
# COMPACT_ATOMS: atom_id res chain seq x y z
N MET A 1 -11.39 17.95 -34.13
CA MET A 1 -11.32 16.65 -33.42
C MET A 1 -12.72 16.20 -33.02
N VAL A 2 -13.38 16.88 -32.07
CA VAL A 2 -14.78 16.64 -31.67
C VAL A 2 -15.75 16.71 -32.85
N ALA A 3 -15.58 17.70 -33.74
CA ALA A 3 -16.39 17.80 -34.96
C ALA A 3 -16.19 16.64 -35.96
N ARG A 4 -15.05 15.93 -35.92
CA ARG A 4 -14.80 14.75 -36.76
C ARG A 4 -15.34 13.47 -36.12
N SER A 5 -15.25 13.32 -34.79
CA SER A 5 -15.88 12.19 -34.09
C SER A 5 -17.42 12.28 -34.09
N GLN A 6 -17.98 13.48 -34.09
CA GLN A 6 -19.43 13.71 -34.25
C GLN A 6 -19.96 13.38 -35.66
N ALA A 7 -19.08 13.30 -36.66
CA ALA A 7 -19.45 12.92 -38.03
C ALA A 7 -19.39 11.39 -38.26
N THR A 8 -18.96 10.62 -37.26
CA THR A 8 -18.79 9.16 -37.35
C THR A 8 -19.76 8.43 -36.43
N HIS A 9 -20.48 7.43 -36.95
CA HIS A 9 -21.44 6.60 -36.19
C HIS A 9 -20.76 5.52 -35.34
N SER A 10 -19.56 5.75 -34.83
CA SER A 10 -18.83 4.74 -34.07
C SER A 10 -19.13 4.84 -32.58
N ASP A 11 -19.48 3.70 -31.97
CA ASP A 11 -19.76 3.59 -30.54
C ASP A 11 -18.51 3.79 -29.66
N ILE A 12 -17.32 3.85 -30.26
CA ILE A 12 -16.04 4.06 -29.59
C ILE A 12 -15.26 5.16 -30.28
N SER A 13 -14.79 6.13 -29.51
CA SER A 13 -13.87 7.16 -29.97
C SER A 13 -12.48 6.91 -29.39
N ILE A 14 -11.43 7.09 -30.21
CA ILE A 14 -10.03 6.95 -29.81
C ILE A 14 -9.26 8.21 -30.21
N LEU A 15 -8.54 8.79 -29.26
CA LEU A 15 -7.51 9.80 -29.49
C LEU A 15 -6.14 9.16 -29.28
N ILE A 16 -5.31 9.25 -30.29
CA ILE A 16 -3.99 8.63 -30.29
C ILE A 16 -3.02 9.50 -31.09
N ASP A 17 -1.76 9.55 -30.67
CA ASP A 17 -0.71 10.16 -31.47
C ASP A 17 -0.48 9.32 -32.74
N PRO A 18 -0.41 9.94 -33.93
CA PRO A 18 -0.36 9.25 -35.21
C PRO A 18 0.84 8.31 -35.38
N GLU A 19 1.91 8.48 -34.60
CA GLU A 19 3.08 7.60 -34.63
C GLU A 19 2.97 6.41 -33.66
N THR A 20 1.84 6.28 -32.94
CA THR A 20 1.63 5.18 -31.99
C THR A 20 1.16 3.92 -32.71
N ILE A 21 1.89 2.82 -32.49
CA ILE A 21 1.50 1.50 -32.99
C ILE A 21 0.53 0.84 -32.00
N LEU A 22 -0.66 0.48 -32.47
CA LEU A 22 -1.65 -0.28 -31.69
C LEU A 22 -1.45 -1.78 -31.87
N LEU A 23 -1.33 -2.50 -30.76
CA LEU A 23 -1.31 -3.96 -30.77
C LEU A 23 -2.75 -4.52 -30.84
N PRO A 24 -2.95 -5.71 -31.44
CA PRO A 24 -4.28 -6.30 -31.61
C PRO A 24 -5.11 -6.42 -30.32
N ASP A 25 -4.48 -6.63 -29.17
CA ASP A 25 -5.18 -6.80 -27.87
C ASP A 25 -5.92 -5.54 -27.43
N ILE A 26 -5.52 -4.37 -27.94
CA ILE A 26 -6.28 -3.15 -27.64
C ILE A 26 -7.69 -3.24 -28.20
N PHE A 27 -7.88 -3.87 -29.36
CA PHE A 27 -9.19 -4.07 -29.93
C PHE A 27 -9.99 -5.09 -29.14
N THR A 28 -9.35 -6.15 -28.63
CA THR A 28 -9.98 -7.10 -27.70
C THR A 28 -10.42 -6.40 -26.42
N THR A 29 -9.57 -5.54 -25.86
CA THR A 29 -9.85 -4.75 -24.65
C THR A 29 -11.00 -3.78 -24.88
N LEU A 30 -10.97 -3.03 -25.98
CA LEU A 30 -12.03 -2.09 -26.35
C LEU A 30 -13.36 -2.82 -26.61
N THR A 31 -13.32 -3.98 -27.26
CA THR A 31 -14.51 -4.83 -27.48
C THR A 31 -15.08 -5.35 -26.16
N TYR A 32 -14.22 -5.71 -25.21
CA TYR A 32 -14.65 -6.17 -23.88
C TYR A 32 -15.28 -5.03 -23.08
N ILE A 33 -14.63 -3.87 -23.02
CA ILE A 33 -15.10 -2.71 -22.28
C ILE A 33 -16.36 -2.11 -22.93
N HIS A 34 -16.48 -2.16 -24.26
CA HIS A 34 -17.70 -1.74 -24.96
C HIS A 34 -18.93 -2.59 -24.61
N LYS A 35 -18.76 -3.85 -24.20
CA LYS A 35 -19.87 -4.68 -23.71
C LYS A 35 -20.33 -4.28 -22.30
N LEU A 36 -19.59 -3.44 -21.60
CA LEU A 36 -20.02 -2.89 -20.33
C LEU A 36 -21.11 -1.85 -20.63
N ASN A 37 -22.32 -2.04 -20.08
CA ASN A 37 -23.43 -1.11 -20.26
C ASN A 37 -23.29 0.12 -19.35
N LEU A 38 -22.11 0.77 -19.37
CA LEU A 38 -21.70 1.89 -18.53
C LEU A 38 -20.77 2.81 -19.35
N ASP A 39 -20.72 4.10 -18.99
CA ASP A 39 -19.74 5.03 -19.57
C ASP A 39 -18.32 4.73 -19.09
N TRP A 40 -17.35 4.81 -20.00
CA TRP A 40 -15.96 4.51 -19.70
C TRP A 40 -14.99 5.44 -20.43
N PHE A 41 -13.86 5.64 -19.76
CA PHE A 41 -12.72 6.37 -20.29
C PHE A 41 -11.45 5.57 -20.01
N LEU A 42 -10.80 5.11 -21.06
CA LEU A 42 -9.52 4.40 -21.02
C LEU A 42 -8.42 5.40 -21.35
N PHE A 43 -7.36 5.44 -20.55
CA PHE A 43 -6.14 6.16 -20.92
C PHE A 43 -4.92 5.28 -20.75
N SER A 44 -3.92 5.49 -21.60
CA SER A 44 -2.63 4.82 -21.54
C SER A 44 -1.53 5.74 -22.04
N THR A 45 -0.35 5.66 -21.43
CA THR A 45 0.86 6.37 -21.91
C THR A 45 1.67 5.43 -22.79
N THR A 46 2.09 5.91 -23.96
CA THR A 46 2.93 5.15 -24.87
C THR A 46 4.27 4.85 -24.23
N GLN A 47 4.77 3.63 -24.43
CA GLN A 47 6.13 3.26 -24.08
C GLN A 47 7.04 3.49 -25.28
N ASN A 48 8.23 4.06 -25.06
CA ASN A 48 9.18 4.30 -26.13
C ASN A 48 10.03 3.05 -26.36
N ILE A 49 10.20 2.65 -27.63
CA ILE A 49 11.08 1.57 -28.05
C ILE A 49 12.07 2.17 -29.02
N SER A 50 13.34 2.22 -28.62
CA SER A 50 14.42 2.84 -29.41
C SER A 50 14.70 2.13 -30.73
N TYR A 51 14.34 0.85 -30.85
CA TYR A 51 14.51 0.06 -32.07
C TYR A 51 13.44 -1.02 -32.19
N PHE A 52 12.59 -0.91 -33.21
CA PHE A 52 11.50 -1.86 -33.49
C PHE A 52 11.68 -2.48 -34.89
N PRO A 53 12.40 -3.62 -35.00
CA PRO A 53 12.76 -4.24 -36.29
C PRO A 53 11.64 -5.13 -36.85
N TYR A 54 10.40 -4.70 -36.72
CA TYR A 54 9.23 -5.46 -37.19
C TYR A 54 8.36 -4.58 -38.06
N GLN A 55 7.95 -5.12 -39.21
CA GLN A 55 7.05 -4.46 -40.14
C GLN A 55 5.71 -5.18 -40.18
N LEU A 56 4.62 -4.42 -40.22
CA LEU A 56 3.29 -4.95 -40.45
C LEU A 56 3.07 -5.02 -41.96
N VAL A 57 2.90 -6.23 -42.49
CA VAL A 57 2.57 -6.43 -43.91
C VAL A 57 1.05 -6.62 -44.09
N ASP A 58 0.59 -6.51 -45.34
CA ASP A 58 -0.80 -6.73 -45.72
C ASP A 58 -1.33 -8.05 -45.09
N ASN A 59 -2.52 -7.96 -44.47
CA ASN A 59 -3.17 -8.97 -43.62
C ASN A 59 -2.80 -8.99 -42.12
N GLY A 60 -2.14 -7.95 -41.61
CA GLY A 60 -1.93 -7.80 -40.16
C GLY A 60 -0.88 -8.75 -39.56
N ILE A 61 0.01 -9.27 -40.41
CA ILE A 61 1.08 -10.18 -40.02
C ILE A 61 2.35 -9.37 -39.77
N TRP A 62 3.01 -9.61 -38.64
CA TRP A 62 4.30 -9.01 -38.33
C TRP A 62 5.44 -9.82 -38.95
N VAL A 63 6.38 -9.14 -39.61
CA VAL A 63 7.59 -9.75 -40.19
C VAL A 63 8.85 -9.06 -39.68
N GLN A 64 9.91 -9.83 -39.49
CA GLN A 64 11.26 -9.34 -39.19
C GLN A 64 11.93 -8.79 -40.45
N GLU A 65 13.03 -8.04 -40.30
CA GLU A 65 13.85 -7.54 -41.41
C GLU A 65 14.37 -8.65 -42.34
N ASP A 66 14.52 -9.88 -41.84
CA ASP A 66 14.92 -11.05 -42.63
C ASP A 66 13.73 -11.76 -43.33
N GLY A 67 12.53 -11.18 -43.28
CA GLY A 67 11.31 -11.71 -43.89
C GLY A 67 10.61 -12.82 -43.10
N LYS A 68 11.12 -13.22 -41.93
CA LYS A 68 10.46 -14.23 -41.09
C LYS A 68 9.22 -13.68 -40.41
N LYS A 69 8.14 -14.44 -40.49
CA LYS A 69 6.89 -14.16 -39.76
C LYS A 69 7.09 -14.31 -38.26
N ILE A 70 6.53 -13.40 -37.48
CA ILE A 70 6.46 -13.51 -36.02
C ILE A 70 4.99 -13.55 -35.58
N GLU A 71 4.68 -14.49 -34.69
CA GLU A 71 3.37 -14.57 -34.06
C GLU A 71 3.19 -13.41 -33.08
N SER A 72 1.98 -12.86 -33.00
CA SER A 72 1.63 -11.73 -32.14
C SER A 72 2.00 -11.97 -30.67
N LYS A 73 1.82 -13.21 -30.17
CA LYS A 73 2.17 -13.59 -28.79
C LYS A 73 3.68 -13.52 -28.53
N LYS A 74 4.50 -13.96 -29.49
CA LYS A 74 5.96 -13.90 -29.40
C LYS A 74 6.48 -12.46 -29.53
N LEU A 75 5.80 -11.62 -30.31
CA LEU A 75 6.09 -10.19 -30.39
C LEU A 75 5.82 -9.51 -29.04
N GLN A 76 4.70 -9.82 -28.37
CA GLN A 76 4.38 -9.30 -27.03
C GLN A 76 5.46 -9.65 -26.00
N GLU A 77 5.90 -10.91 -25.96
CA GLU A 77 6.96 -11.35 -25.03
C GLU A 77 8.28 -10.58 -25.24
N ILE A 78 8.66 -10.32 -26.49
CA ILE A 78 9.86 -9.53 -26.83
C ILE A 78 9.69 -8.07 -26.41
N LEU A 79 8.49 -7.51 -26.61
CA LEU A 79 8.17 -6.14 -26.22
C LEU A 79 8.30 -5.96 -24.71
N VAL A 80 7.72 -6.88 -23.91
CA VAL A 80 7.81 -6.88 -22.44
C VAL A 80 9.26 -6.81 -21.95
N HIS A 81 10.18 -7.53 -22.60
CA HIS A 81 11.59 -7.57 -22.23
C HIS A 81 12.43 -6.36 -22.72
N LYS A 82 11.99 -5.66 -23.78
CA LYS A 82 12.71 -4.50 -24.34
C LYS A 82 12.19 -3.15 -23.81
N TRP A 83 11.21 -3.15 -22.91
CA TRP A 83 10.67 -1.94 -22.31
C TRP A 83 11.71 -1.17 -21.50
N THR A 84 12.01 0.05 -21.93
CA THR A 84 12.83 1.00 -21.15
C THR A 84 11.91 2.05 -20.53
N LYS A 85 11.92 2.17 -19.20
CA LYS A 85 11.20 3.23 -18.48
C LYS A 85 11.89 4.58 -18.74
N SER A 86 11.53 5.26 -19.84
CA SER A 86 11.87 6.67 -20.04
C SER A 86 10.65 7.54 -19.76
N ALA A 87 10.83 8.55 -18.89
CA ALA A 87 9.78 9.49 -18.50
C ALA A 87 9.66 10.69 -19.47
N SER A 88 10.57 10.86 -20.44
CA SER A 88 10.56 12.00 -21.36
C SER A 88 9.87 11.66 -22.68
N GLY A 89 8.82 12.39 -23.04
CA GLY A 89 8.16 12.29 -24.35
C GLY A 89 7.02 11.28 -24.45
N GLN A 90 6.39 10.90 -23.34
CA GLN A 90 5.24 9.98 -23.35
C GLN A 90 4.05 10.58 -24.11
N LYS A 91 3.63 9.91 -25.18
CA LYS A 91 2.43 10.22 -25.94
C LYS A 91 1.22 9.55 -25.27
N LEU A 92 0.04 10.11 -25.47
CA LEU A 92 -1.17 9.69 -24.78
C LEU A 92 -2.12 8.98 -25.73
N LEU A 93 -2.63 7.84 -25.30
CA LEU A 93 -3.79 7.19 -25.88
C LEU A 93 -4.99 7.42 -24.94
N MET A 94 -6.10 7.85 -25.50
CA MET A 94 -7.38 7.98 -24.80
C MET A 94 -8.47 7.29 -25.63
N ALA A 95 -9.36 6.54 -24.99
CA ALA A 95 -10.53 5.97 -25.66
C ALA A 95 -11.76 6.07 -24.76
N TRP A 96 -12.94 6.26 -25.36
CA TRP A 96 -14.21 6.36 -24.63
C TRP A 96 -15.37 5.85 -25.48
N ASN A 97 -16.48 5.46 -24.85
CA ASN A 97 -17.72 5.16 -25.55
C ASN A 97 -18.47 6.43 -25.97
N SER A 98 -19.05 6.40 -27.16
CA SER A 98 -19.92 7.45 -27.68
C SER A 98 -21.38 7.12 -27.33
N GLY A 99 -21.82 7.42 -26.10
CA GLY A 99 -23.22 7.25 -25.69
C GLY A 99 -24.19 8.28 -26.31
N GLU A 100 -25.49 8.20 -25.99
CA GLU A 100 -26.52 9.12 -26.52
C GLU A 100 -26.33 10.59 -26.11
N SER A 101 -25.55 10.85 -25.06
CA SER A 101 -25.17 12.21 -24.65
C SER A 101 -23.75 12.52 -25.12
N PRO A 102 -23.55 13.51 -26.02
CA PRO A 102 -22.22 13.88 -26.47
C PRO A 102 -21.38 14.39 -25.29
N LEU A 103 -20.15 13.87 -25.16
CA LEU A 103 -19.14 14.36 -24.23
C LEU A 103 -19.09 15.89 -24.36
N HIS A 104 -19.57 16.60 -23.32
CA HIS A 104 -19.92 18.01 -23.39
C HIS A 104 -18.85 18.85 -24.09
N ALA A 105 -19.24 19.44 -25.23
CA ALA A 105 -18.69 20.65 -25.83
C ALA A 105 -17.20 20.94 -25.61
N GLY A 106 -16.30 20.10 -26.13
CA GLY A 106 -14.90 20.48 -26.38
C GLY A 106 -14.06 20.86 -25.15
N ILE A 107 -14.56 20.62 -23.94
CA ILE A 107 -13.77 20.67 -22.72
C ILE A 107 -13.26 19.25 -22.53
N LEU A 108 -11.98 19.00 -22.85
CA LEU A 108 -11.25 17.86 -22.28
C LEU A 108 -11.63 17.82 -20.79
N PRO A 109 -12.14 16.68 -20.26
CA PRO A 109 -12.63 16.63 -18.89
C PRO A 109 -11.58 17.30 -18.01
N PRO A 110 -11.94 18.37 -17.25
CA PRO A 110 -10.96 19.14 -16.53
C PRO A 110 -10.18 18.16 -15.64
N PHE A 111 -8.91 17.95 -15.96
CA PHE A 111 -8.08 17.01 -15.23
C PHE A 111 -7.89 17.55 -13.83
N LEU A 112 -8.72 17.09 -12.90
CA LEU A 112 -8.43 17.02 -11.49
C LEU A 112 -8.10 15.56 -11.20
N LYS A 113 -6.87 15.31 -10.75
CA LYS A 113 -6.44 14.02 -10.20
C LYS A 113 -7.21 13.79 -8.90
N SER A 114 -8.46 13.35 -9.01
CA SER A 114 -9.35 13.12 -7.88
C SER A 114 -10.54 12.28 -8.32
N MET A 115 -10.55 11.02 -7.88
CA MET A 115 -11.58 10.02 -8.13
C MET A 115 -12.85 10.37 -7.33
N LEU A 116 -13.88 10.93 -7.95
CA LEU A 116 -15.18 11.10 -7.28
C LEU A 116 -16.31 10.78 -8.26
N LEU A 117 -16.80 9.54 -8.16
CA LEU A 117 -18.12 9.15 -8.63
C LEU A 117 -19.07 9.34 -7.46
N SER A 118 -19.87 10.39 -7.49
CA SER A 118 -21.08 10.46 -6.68
C SER A 118 -22.23 10.98 -7.52
N GLN A 119 -23.32 10.19 -7.50
CA GLN A 119 -24.71 10.47 -7.90
C GLN A 119 -25.18 9.84 -9.21
N LEU A 120 -25.68 8.60 -9.13
CA LEU A 120 -26.86 8.11 -9.85
C LEU A 120 -27.61 7.07 -8.97
N PRO A 121 -28.93 6.86 -9.17
CA PRO A 121 -29.84 6.23 -8.21
C PRO A 121 -29.68 4.71 -8.14
N LYS A 122 -30.08 4.14 -6.99
CA LYS A 122 -30.16 2.70 -6.73
C LYS A 122 -30.92 1.98 -7.84
N LEU A 123 -30.25 1.07 -8.53
CA LEU A 123 -30.88 0.02 -9.31
C LEU A 123 -30.29 -1.32 -8.85
N ASP A 124 -31.13 -2.14 -8.24
CA ASP A 124 -30.79 -3.46 -7.71
C ASP A 124 -30.37 -4.39 -8.85
N LEU A 125 -29.07 -4.68 -8.95
CA LEU A 125 -28.51 -5.71 -9.82
C LEU A 125 -27.60 -6.60 -8.95
N GLU A 126 -27.99 -7.87 -8.81
CA GLU A 126 -27.20 -8.89 -8.13
C GLU A 126 -25.81 -9.00 -8.78
N MET A 127 -24.77 -8.61 -8.05
CA MET A 127 -23.37 -8.84 -8.45
C MET A 127 -22.97 -10.28 -8.11
N PRO A 128 -22.36 -11.01 -9.07
CA PRO A 128 -21.07 -11.58 -8.72
C PRO A 128 -20.11 -11.63 -9.91
N VAL A 129 -19.22 -10.64 -9.99
CA VAL A 129 -17.87 -10.87 -10.55
C VAL A 129 -16.89 -10.35 -9.51
N THR A 130 -16.36 -11.26 -8.68
CA THR A 130 -15.27 -10.94 -7.74
C THR A 130 -14.09 -10.35 -8.51
N LEU A 131 -13.74 -9.10 -8.20
CA LEU A 131 -12.73 -8.33 -8.92
C LEU A 131 -11.35 -8.76 -8.41
N LYS A 132 -10.78 -9.83 -8.96
CA LYS A 132 -9.42 -10.29 -8.65
C LYS A 132 -8.44 -9.75 -9.69
N LEU A 133 -7.65 -8.75 -9.31
CA LEU A 133 -6.51 -8.34 -10.13
C LEU A 133 -5.39 -9.37 -9.99
N PRO A 134 -4.77 -9.83 -11.09
CA PRO A 134 -3.82 -10.94 -11.09
C PRO A 134 -2.40 -10.54 -10.63
N PHE A 135 -2.26 -9.59 -9.71
CA PHE A 135 -0.93 -9.19 -9.23
C PHE A 135 -0.47 -10.11 -8.11
N SER A 136 0.64 -10.82 -8.31
CA SER A 136 1.33 -11.53 -7.24
C SER A 136 2.06 -10.55 -6.33
N LEU A 137 2.47 -11.01 -5.14
CA LEU A 137 3.26 -10.21 -4.21
C LEU A 137 4.57 -9.73 -4.87
N GLU A 138 5.25 -10.62 -5.59
CA GLU A 138 6.50 -10.34 -6.30
C GLU A 138 6.32 -9.20 -7.32
N SER A 139 5.27 -9.29 -8.16
CA SER A 139 4.97 -8.25 -9.16
C SER A 139 4.65 -6.91 -8.50
N LEU A 140 3.90 -6.90 -7.38
CA LEU A 140 3.60 -5.66 -6.66
C LEU A 140 4.86 -5.04 -6.06
N LEU A 141 5.74 -5.85 -5.47
CA LEU A 141 6.99 -5.35 -4.89
C LEU A 141 7.88 -4.69 -5.94
N GLU A 142 7.96 -5.24 -7.15
CA GLU A 142 8.71 -4.64 -8.27
C GLU A 142 8.14 -3.29 -8.74
N ILE A 143 6.82 -3.09 -8.57
CA ILE A 143 6.13 -1.86 -8.96
C ILE A 143 6.22 -0.80 -7.86
N VAL A 144 6.07 -1.22 -6.60
CA VAL A 144 5.83 -0.33 -5.45
C VAL A 144 7.12 0.07 -4.75
N ALA A 145 8.10 -0.83 -4.65
CA ALA A 145 9.30 -0.56 -3.88
C ALA A 145 10.08 0.64 -4.42
N ASP A 146 10.74 1.38 -3.52
CA ASP A 146 11.63 2.46 -3.93
C ASP A 146 12.95 1.91 -4.53
N ARG A 147 13.86 2.82 -4.91
CA ARG A 147 15.15 2.46 -5.51
C ARG A 147 16.03 1.60 -4.62
N ASP A 148 15.85 1.68 -3.30
CA ASP A 148 16.60 0.93 -2.30
C ASP A 148 15.84 -0.31 -1.81
N LYS A 149 14.78 -0.70 -2.54
CA LYS A 149 13.89 -1.83 -2.25
C LYS A 149 13.13 -1.70 -0.93
N ASN A 150 12.87 -0.48 -0.45
CA ASN A 150 12.05 -0.28 0.75
C ASN A 150 10.56 -0.26 0.38
N VAL A 151 9.75 -0.90 1.23
CA VAL A 151 8.29 -0.94 1.13
C VAL A 151 7.68 -0.59 2.48
N VAL A 152 6.65 0.25 2.47
CA VAL A 152 5.81 0.54 3.63
C VAL A 152 4.59 -0.37 3.58
N LEU A 153 4.52 -1.31 4.52
CA LEU A 153 3.50 -2.34 4.56
C LEU A 153 2.41 -1.97 5.57
N GLY A 154 1.17 -1.86 5.08
CA GLY A 154 -0.04 -1.80 5.90
C GLY A 154 -0.83 -3.10 5.81
N ILE A 155 -1.38 -3.57 6.92
CA ILE A 155 -2.18 -4.80 6.98
C ILE A 155 -3.53 -4.47 7.61
N ALA A 156 -4.61 -4.75 6.89
CA ALA A 156 -5.96 -4.38 7.32
C ALA A 156 -7.02 -5.40 6.90
N GLY A 157 -8.08 -5.46 7.70
CA GLY A 157 -9.34 -6.11 7.34
C GLY A 157 -10.49 -5.11 7.33
N ALA A 158 -11.71 -5.54 7.00
CA ALA A 158 -12.82 -4.67 6.65
C ALA A 158 -13.16 -3.68 7.76
N SER A 159 -13.03 -4.12 9.01
CA SER A 159 -13.25 -3.29 10.21
C SER A 159 -12.30 -2.08 10.35
N TYR A 160 -11.16 -2.07 9.65
CA TYR A 160 -10.18 -0.98 9.65
C TYR A 160 -10.13 -0.24 8.30
N ARG A 161 -11.06 -0.50 7.39
CA ARG A 161 -11.07 0.03 6.02
C ARG A 161 -10.93 1.54 5.94
N ASP A 162 -11.72 2.28 6.70
CA ASP A 162 -11.69 3.75 6.64
C ASP A 162 -10.40 4.30 7.27
N MET A 163 -9.88 3.62 8.29
CA MET A 163 -8.61 3.94 8.94
C MET A 163 -7.41 3.68 8.01
N LEU A 164 -7.45 2.57 7.26
CA LEU A 164 -6.52 2.28 6.16
C LEU A 164 -6.51 3.42 5.14
N MET A 165 -7.67 3.95 4.75
CA MET A 165 -7.72 5.06 3.80
C MET A 165 -7.17 6.35 4.39
N SER A 166 -7.51 6.70 5.62
CA SER A 166 -6.91 7.85 6.30
C SER A 166 -5.39 7.73 6.37
N TRP A 167 -4.87 6.54 6.71
CA TRP A 167 -3.44 6.25 6.71
C TRP A 167 -2.81 6.41 5.32
N ALA A 168 -3.38 5.78 4.30
CA ALA A 168 -2.86 5.85 2.93
C ALA A 168 -2.88 7.29 2.37
N CYS A 169 -3.95 8.04 2.62
CA CYS A 169 -4.05 9.45 2.26
C CYS A 169 -2.96 10.28 2.96
N ARG A 170 -2.75 10.05 4.26
CA ARG A 170 -1.71 10.75 5.01
C ARG A 170 -0.31 10.45 4.49
N LEU A 171 0.02 9.19 4.22
CA LEU A 171 1.31 8.81 3.65
C LEU A 171 1.54 9.44 2.28
N ARG A 172 0.52 9.46 1.41
CA ARG A 172 0.58 10.15 0.11
C ARG A 172 0.83 11.66 0.27
N HIS A 173 0.21 12.33 1.24
CA HIS A 173 0.50 13.74 1.56
C HIS A 173 1.94 13.96 2.01
N LEU A 174 2.56 12.97 2.65
CA LEU A 174 3.97 12.99 3.06
C LEU A 174 4.93 12.57 1.94
N GLY A 175 4.44 12.37 0.71
CA GLY A 175 5.25 11.95 -0.44
C GLY A 175 5.70 10.49 -0.38
N VAL A 176 5.09 9.66 0.48
CA VAL A 176 5.38 8.22 0.59
C VAL A 176 4.54 7.49 -0.45
N SER A 177 5.18 6.99 -1.51
CA SER A 177 4.52 6.29 -2.62
C SER A 177 4.72 4.77 -2.63
N ASN A 178 5.71 4.27 -1.90
CA ASN A 178 6.07 2.86 -1.80
C ASN A 178 5.18 2.09 -0.80
N ILE A 179 3.87 2.30 -0.89
CA ILE A 179 2.85 1.72 -0.01
C ILE A 179 2.36 0.38 -0.59
N LEU A 180 2.40 -0.68 0.21
CA LEU A 180 1.82 -1.98 -0.10
C LEU A 180 0.80 -2.38 0.97
N ILE A 181 -0.36 -2.87 0.54
CA ILE A 181 -1.43 -3.33 1.43
C ILE A 181 -1.55 -4.85 1.39
N CYS A 182 -1.56 -5.49 2.57
CA CYS A 182 -2.04 -6.86 2.71
C CYS A 182 -3.48 -6.82 3.24
N ALA A 183 -4.44 -7.23 2.41
CA ALA A 183 -5.82 -7.38 2.80
C ALA A 183 -6.04 -8.73 3.51
N LEU A 184 -6.66 -8.69 4.70
CA LEU A 184 -6.98 -9.88 5.50
C LEU A 184 -8.26 -10.58 5.05
N ASP A 185 -9.10 -9.91 4.27
CA ASP A 185 -10.38 -10.40 3.76
C ASP A 185 -10.65 -9.87 2.34
N SER A 186 -11.60 -10.50 1.64
CA SER A 186 -11.94 -10.17 0.26
C SER A 186 -12.57 -8.79 0.12
N GLU A 187 -13.37 -8.36 1.11
CA GLU A 187 -13.98 -7.02 1.10
C GLU A 187 -12.91 -5.93 1.10
N THR A 188 -11.91 -6.06 1.98
CA THR A 188 -10.79 -5.11 2.06
C THR A 188 -9.96 -5.12 0.79
N TYR A 189 -9.76 -6.30 0.19
CA TYR A 189 -9.03 -6.41 -1.07
C TYR A 189 -9.77 -5.69 -2.19
N GLU A 190 -11.05 -6.02 -2.43
CA GLU A 190 -11.86 -5.40 -3.47
C GLU A 190 -11.98 -3.89 -3.26
N PHE A 191 -12.22 -3.46 -2.02
CA PHE A 191 -12.23 -2.05 -1.67
C PHE A 191 -10.89 -1.37 -1.99
N SER A 192 -9.76 -1.96 -1.57
CA SER A 192 -8.43 -1.38 -1.80
C SER A 192 -8.12 -1.28 -3.29
N VAL A 193 -8.52 -2.28 -4.09
CA VAL A 193 -8.43 -2.24 -5.56
C VAL A 193 -9.24 -1.06 -6.11
N LEU A 194 -10.50 -0.91 -5.68
CA LEU A 194 -11.37 0.20 -6.12
C LEU A 194 -10.85 1.58 -5.68
N GLN A 195 -10.08 1.65 -4.60
CA GLN A 195 -9.42 2.88 -4.14
C GLN A 195 -8.04 3.12 -4.77
N GLY A 196 -7.61 2.25 -5.70
CA GLY A 196 -6.32 2.37 -6.38
C GLY A 196 -5.11 2.17 -5.45
N LEU A 197 -5.24 1.32 -4.42
CA LEU A 197 -4.14 0.94 -3.54
C LEU A 197 -3.44 -0.31 -4.10
N PRO A 198 -2.08 -0.36 -4.09
CA PRO A 198 -1.36 -1.60 -4.35
C PRO A 198 -1.68 -2.62 -3.25
N VAL A 199 -2.41 -3.68 -3.59
CA VAL A 199 -2.97 -4.61 -2.61
C VAL A 199 -2.83 -6.05 -3.06
N PHE A 200 -2.53 -6.94 -2.11
CA PHE A 200 -2.63 -8.39 -2.29
C PHE A 200 -3.39 -9.02 -1.13
N MET A 201 -3.86 -10.25 -1.35
CA MET A 201 -4.36 -11.11 -0.30
C MET A 201 -3.36 -12.24 -0.05
N ASP A 202 -3.11 -12.53 1.21
CA ASP A 202 -2.35 -13.69 1.58
C ASP A 202 -3.26 -14.93 1.66
N SER A 203 -2.86 -15.99 0.95
CA SER A 203 -3.64 -17.23 0.82
C SER A 203 -3.83 -17.98 2.13
N MET A 204 -2.98 -17.70 3.13
CA MET A 204 -3.00 -18.31 4.46
C MET A 204 -3.64 -17.42 5.53
N SER A 205 -4.23 -16.28 5.16
CA SER A 205 -4.88 -15.38 6.10
C SER A 205 -6.18 -15.98 6.65
N PRO A 206 -6.51 -15.79 7.94
CA PRO A 206 -7.74 -16.30 8.53
C PRO A 206 -8.96 -15.75 7.79
N ARG A 207 -9.79 -16.62 7.23
CA ARG A 207 -11.08 -16.22 6.64
C ARG A 207 -12.07 -15.93 7.77
N ASN A 208 -12.89 -14.90 7.62
CA ASN A 208 -13.96 -14.50 8.56
C ASN A 208 -13.48 -13.94 9.92
N VAL A 209 -12.67 -12.88 9.88
CA VAL A 209 -12.34 -12.09 11.08
C VAL A 209 -13.59 -11.35 11.58
N SER A 210 -14.13 -11.75 12.75
CA SER A 210 -15.30 -11.11 13.36
C SER A 210 -15.08 -9.61 13.61
N PHE A 211 -16.12 -8.82 13.38
CA PHE A 211 -16.13 -7.37 13.53
C PHE A 211 -16.04 -6.92 15.01
N ASP A 212 -16.71 -7.63 15.93
CA ASP A 212 -16.75 -7.27 17.35
C ASP A 212 -15.79 -8.12 18.21
N ASP A 213 -15.58 -9.39 17.85
CA ASP A 213 -14.88 -10.34 18.73
C ASP A 213 -13.36 -10.35 18.57
N CYS A 214 -12.82 -9.61 17.59
CA CYS A 214 -11.40 -9.63 17.25
C CYS A 214 -10.64 -8.41 17.80
N HIS A 215 -10.45 -8.38 19.12
CA HIS A 215 -9.76 -7.31 19.84
C HIS A 215 -8.55 -7.83 20.64
N PHE A 216 -7.76 -6.92 21.23
CA PHE A 216 -6.56 -7.28 21.98
C PHE A 216 -6.86 -8.38 23.03
N GLY A 217 -6.05 -9.44 23.02
CA GLY A 217 -6.19 -10.59 23.90
C GLY A 217 -7.04 -11.75 23.35
N THR A 218 -7.81 -11.58 22.27
CA THR A 218 -8.64 -12.67 21.72
C THR A 218 -7.88 -13.59 20.76
N GLU A 219 -8.34 -14.85 20.58
CA GLU A 219 -7.71 -15.80 19.64
C GLU A 219 -7.64 -15.26 18.22
N CYS A 220 -8.68 -14.54 17.76
CA CYS A 220 -8.67 -13.91 16.45
C CYS A 220 -7.54 -12.89 16.33
N PHE A 221 -7.34 -12.04 17.34
CA PHE A 221 -6.23 -11.08 17.36
C PHE A 221 -4.86 -11.78 17.37
N GLN A 222 -4.74 -12.90 18.09
CA GLN A 222 -3.53 -13.72 18.05
C GLN A 222 -3.24 -14.29 16.65
N ARG A 223 -4.27 -14.78 15.94
CA ARG A 223 -4.13 -15.28 14.56
C ARG A 223 -3.77 -14.17 13.58
N VAL A 224 -4.44 -13.02 13.68
CA VAL A 224 -4.19 -11.86 12.80
C VAL A 224 -2.79 -11.27 13.03
N THR A 225 -2.37 -11.12 14.29
CA THR A 225 -1.02 -10.59 14.58
C THR A 225 0.04 -11.48 13.95
N LYS A 226 -0.04 -12.81 14.10
CA LYS A 226 0.91 -13.76 13.48
C LYS A 226 0.98 -13.69 11.94
N VAL A 227 -0.02 -13.13 11.25
CA VAL A 227 0.05 -12.87 9.81
C VAL A 227 1.10 -11.78 9.54
N LYS A 228 1.18 -10.74 10.37
CA LYS A 228 2.07 -9.58 10.16
C LYS A 228 3.52 -10.00 10.04
N SER A 229 4.08 -10.67 11.06
CA SER A 229 5.47 -11.13 11.03
C SER A 229 5.75 -12.10 9.89
N ARG A 230 4.77 -12.95 9.51
CA ARG A 230 4.93 -13.91 8.40
C ARG A 230 5.00 -13.21 7.04
N ILE A 231 4.15 -12.23 6.79
CA ILE A 231 4.19 -11.44 5.55
C ILE A 231 5.49 -10.67 5.45
N VAL A 232 5.90 -10.04 6.54
CA VAL A 232 7.19 -9.33 6.60
C VAL A 232 8.34 -10.29 6.29
N LEU A 233 8.35 -11.49 6.88
CA LEU A 233 9.36 -12.51 6.57
C LEU A 233 9.35 -12.93 5.10
N GLN A 234 8.19 -13.09 4.48
CA GLN A 234 8.08 -13.43 3.06
C GLN A 234 8.70 -12.33 2.18
N ILE A 235 8.39 -11.07 2.45
CA ILE A 235 8.92 -9.92 1.70
C ILE A 235 10.45 -9.79 1.90
N LEU A 236 10.95 -10.01 3.12
CA LEU A 236 12.38 -10.05 3.41
C LEU A 236 13.10 -11.14 2.60
N LYS A 237 12.52 -12.33 2.49
CA LYS A 237 13.07 -13.44 1.68
C LYS A 237 13.08 -13.16 0.18
N LEU A 238 12.21 -12.28 -0.30
CA LEU A 238 12.20 -11.78 -1.68
C LEU A 238 13.23 -10.65 -1.91
N GLY A 239 13.98 -10.24 -0.89
CA GLY A 239 15.07 -9.27 -1.01
C GLY A 239 14.66 -7.81 -0.82
N TYR A 240 13.50 -7.54 -0.20
CA TYR A 240 12.98 -6.19 0.04
C TYR A 240 13.04 -5.81 1.53
N ASN A 241 13.26 -4.53 1.82
CA ASN A 241 13.21 -3.98 3.16
C ASN A 241 11.77 -3.57 3.50
N VAL A 242 11.39 -3.68 4.76
CA VAL A 242 10.00 -3.46 5.18
C VAL A 242 9.93 -2.50 6.36
N LEU A 243 9.17 -1.43 6.19
CA LEU A 243 8.58 -0.68 7.31
C LEU A 243 7.15 -1.17 7.50
N LEU A 244 6.93 -1.97 8.54
CA LEU A 244 5.57 -2.31 8.96
C LEU A 244 5.00 -1.14 9.76
N SER A 245 3.81 -0.69 9.38
CA SER A 245 3.02 0.26 10.16
C SER A 245 1.60 -0.24 10.25
N ASP A 246 1.08 -0.32 11.48
CA ASP A 246 -0.35 -0.47 11.68
C ASP A 246 -1.05 0.75 11.07
N VAL A 247 -2.22 0.50 10.49
CA VAL A 247 -3.00 1.53 9.79
C VAL A 247 -3.62 2.55 10.75
N ASP A 248 -3.52 2.31 12.06
CA ASP A 248 -3.95 3.22 13.12
C ASP A 248 -2.78 4.05 13.68
N VAL A 249 -1.60 4.02 13.04
CA VAL A 249 -0.48 4.91 13.34
C VAL A 249 -0.60 6.17 12.48
N TYR A 250 -0.78 7.33 13.11
CA TYR A 250 -0.80 8.60 12.38
C TYR A 250 0.62 9.13 12.17
N TRP A 251 0.97 9.56 10.96
CA TRP A 251 2.31 10.04 10.63
C TRP A 251 2.34 11.56 10.54
N PHE A 252 3.22 12.21 11.26
CA PHE A 252 3.44 13.66 11.17
C PHE A 252 4.50 14.01 10.13
N ASN A 253 5.52 13.15 9.98
CA ASN A 253 6.62 13.28 9.03
C ASN A 253 6.93 11.91 8.40
N ASN A 254 7.67 11.90 7.29
CA ASN A 254 8.20 10.64 6.73
C ASN A 254 9.36 10.12 7.60
N PRO A 255 9.21 8.97 8.29
CA PRO A 255 10.22 8.43 9.19
C PRO A 255 11.30 7.62 8.46
N LEU A 256 11.11 7.26 7.18
CA LEU A 256 12.04 6.40 6.44
C LEU A 256 13.49 6.93 6.46
N PRO A 257 13.77 8.23 6.20
CA PRO A 257 15.15 8.73 6.26
C PRO A 257 15.81 8.51 7.62
N TYR A 258 15.07 8.68 8.72
CA TYR A 258 15.56 8.43 10.07
C TYR A 258 15.79 6.94 10.32
N LEU A 259 14.82 6.09 9.96
CA LEU A 259 14.90 4.64 10.16
C LEU A 259 16.03 4.00 9.34
N LEU A 260 16.32 4.54 8.15
CA LEU A 260 17.40 4.06 7.29
C LEU A 260 18.79 4.34 7.90
N SER A 261 18.93 5.31 8.82
CA SER A 261 20.22 5.71 9.40
C SER A 261 20.84 4.67 10.35
N PHE A 262 20.06 3.71 10.86
CA PHE A 262 20.54 2.67 11.78
C PHE A 262 21.46 1.63 11.12
N GLY A 263 21.55 1.60 9.79
CA GLY A 263 22.44 0.70 9.06
C GLY A 263 21.90 -0.72 8.84
N PRO A 264 22.72 -1.63 8.30
CA PRO A 264 22.37 -3.05 8.12
C PRO A 264 22.52 -3.85 9.43
N GLY A 265 21.87 -5.01 9.51
CA GLY A 265 21.95 -5.87 10.70
C GLY A 265 21.16 -5.35 11.90
N THR A 266 20.20 -4.47 11.66
CA THR A 266 19.36 -3.86 12.69
C THR A 266 17.88 -4.14 12.49
N LEU A 267 17.15 -4.29 13.59
CA LEU A 267 15.69 -4.17 13.63
C LEU A 267 15.35 -2.96 14.51
N VAL A 268 14.52 -2.06 14.01
CA VAL A 268 14.18 -0.82 14.71
C VAL A 268 12.69 -0.82 14.99
N ALA A 269 12.28 -0.76 16.26
CA ALA A 269 10.86 -0.92 16.63
C ALA A 269 10.41 0.16 17.63
N GLN A 270 9.13 0.51 17.58
CA GLN A 270 8.51 1.35 18.60
C GLN A 270 8.52 0.65 19.97
N SER A 271 8.52 1.44 21.05
CA SER A 271 8.30 0.97 22.41
C SER A 271 6.88 1.26 22.92
N ASP A 272 6.27 0.28 23.59
CA ASP A 272 5.08 0.43 24.43
C ASP A 272 5.39 0.91 25.85
N GLU A 273 6.65 1.22 26.17
CA GLU A 273 6.99 1.86 27.43
C GLU A 273 6.51 3.31 27.44
N TYR A 274 5.61 3.63 28.37
CA TYR A 274 4.95 4.93 28.45
C TYR A 274 5.49 5.81 29.59
N ASN A 275 6.33 5.29 30.48
CA ASN A 275 6.95 6.10 31.52
C ASN A 275 7.94 7.10 30.90
N GLU A 276 7.85 8.38 31.28
CA GLU A 276 8.66 9.47 30.74
C GLU A 276 10.16 9.31 31.00
N THR A 277 10.54 8.51 32.00
CA THR A 277 11.94 8.27 32.39
C THR A 277 12.26 6.77 32.39
N GLY A 278 13.54 6.44 32.30
CA GLY A 278 14.01 5.07 32.40
C GLY A 278 14.13 4.35 31.05
N PRO A 279 14.52 3.05 31.09
CA PRO A 279 14.72 2.24 29.91
C PRO A 279 13.42 1.99 29.14
N ILE A 280 13.50 2.03 27.80
CA ILE A 280 12.37 1.78 26.89
C ILE A 280 12.35 0.35 26.34
N ASN A 281 13.42 -0.40 26.57
CA ASN A 281 13.60 -1.79 26.18
C ASN A 281 13.27 -2.78 27.33
N ILE A 282 12.37 -2.43 28.26
CA ILE A 282 12.03 -3.34 29.39
C ILE A 282 11.16 -4.53 28.94
N PRO A 283 11.11 -5.62 29.72
CA PRO A 283 10.38 -6.84 29.36
C PRO A 283 8.99 -6.60 28.77
N ARG A 284 8.80 -7.13 27.55
CA ARG A 284 7.54 -7.10 26.79
C ARG A 284 7.03 -5.70 26.43
N ARG A 285 7.93 -4.70 26.32
CA ARG A 285 7.60 -3.36 25.81
C ARG A 285 7.96 -3.11 24.35
N LEU A 286 8.45 -4.10 23.61
CA LEU A 286 8.57 -3.95 22.16
C LEU A 286 7.16 -3.85 21.56
N ASN A 287 6.91 -2.85 20.72
CA ASN A 287 5.65 -2.69 19.99
C ASN A 287 5.82 -3.21 18.55
N SER A 288 4.98 -4.17 18.14
CA SER A 288 5.06 -4.76 16.78
C SER A 288 4.13 -4.09 15.77
N GLY A 289 3.51 -2.96 16.14
CA GLY A 289 2.69 -2.15 15.23
C GLY A 289 3.47 -1.10 14.45
N PHE A 290 4.73 -0.85 14.78
CA PHE A 290 5.59 0.03 13.98
C PHE A 290 7.06 -0.38 14.10
N TYR A 291 7.62 -0.97 13.03
CA TYR A 291 9.03 -1.36 13.00
C TYR A 291 9.62 -1.44 11.58
N PHE A 292 10.92 -1.21 11.47
CA PHE A 292 11.70 -1.30 10.24
C PHE A 292 12.73 -2.42 10.30
N VAL A 293 12.81 -3.18 9.20
CA VAL A 293 13.75 -4.29 9.00
C VAL A 293 14.30 -4.28 7.58
N ARG A 294 15.60 -4.56 7.45
CA ARG A 294 16.27 -4.71 6.15
C ARG A 294 16.37 -6.19 5.77
N SER A 295 16.27 -6.49 4.49
CA SER A 295 16.56 -7.82 4.00
C SER A 295 18.05 -8.13 4.18
N GLY A 296 18.34 -9.20 4.92
CA GLY A 296 19.69 -9.63 5.24
C GLY A 296 19.65 -10.95 6.00
N LEU A 297 20.73 -11.74 5.92
CA LEU A 297 20.77 -13.10 6.49
C LEU A 297 20.44 -13.13 7.98
N ALA A 298 21.05 -12.23 8.77
CA ALA A 298 20.79 -12.11 10.20
C ALA A 298 19.32 -11.75 10.50
N THR A 299 18.79 -10.74 9.82
CA THR A 299 17.40 -10.28 10.01
C THR A 299 16.38 -11.34 9.58
N ILE A 300 16.62 -12.04 8.48
CA ILE A 300 15.75 -13.14 8.02
C ILE A 300 15.76 -14.26 9.06
N ALA A 301 16.93 -14.71 9.52
CA ALA A 301 17.04 -15.76 10.53
C ALA A 301 16.35 -15.38 11.84
N ALA A 302 16.50 -14.13 12.30
CA ALA A 302 15.85 -13.64 13.50
C ALA A 302 14.33 -13.58 13.34
N MET A 303 13.84 -13.12 12.19
CA MET A 303 12.40 -13.11 11.89
C MET A 303 11.82 -14.52 11.76
N GLU A 304 12.58 -15.50 11.25
CA GLU A 304 12.19 -16.92 11.28
C GLU A 304 12.04 -17.43 12.71
N MET A 305 12.97 -17.07 13.61
CA MET A 305 12.89 -17.41 15.03
C MET A 305 11.64 -16.80 15.69
N VAL A 306 11.35 -15.52 15.42
CA VAL A 306 10.14 -14.83 15.92
C VAL A 306 8.86 -15.51 15.42
N VAL A 307 8.75 -15.76 14.11
CA VAL A 307 7.57 -16.41 13.52
C VAL A 307 7.38 -17.82 14.07
N LYS A 308 8.47 -18.58 14.22
CA LYS A 308 8.44 -19.93 14.81
C LYS A 308 7.95 -19.89 16.26
N HIS A 309 8.51 -19.00 17.08
CA HIS A 309 8.09 -18.83 18.48
C HIS A 309 6.62 -18.40 18.60
N ALA A 310 6.20 -17.44 17.77
CA ALA A 310 4.80 -16.98 17.74
C ALA A 310 3.85 -18.12 17.35
N SER A 311 4.23 -18.99 16.41
CA SER A 311 3.40 -20.12 15.98
C SER A 311 3.10 -21.13 17.09
N THR A 312 4.04 -21.33 18.02
CA THR A 312 3.89 -22.25 19.17
C THR A 312 3.28 -21.60 20.41
N SER A 313 3.17 -20.27 20.43
CA SER A 313 2.62 -19.53 21.57
C SER A 313 1.10 -19.38 21.49
N GLY A 314 0.42 -19.41 22.65
CA GLY A 314 -0.98 -18.98 22.80
C GLY A 314 -1.14 -17.46 22.98
N LEU A 315 -0.14 -16.67 22.58
CA LEU A 315 -0.10 -15.22 22.72
C LEU A 315 -0.17 -14.53 21.35
N SER A 316 -0.32 -13.19 21.35
CA SER A 316 -0.09 -12.39 20.15
C SER A 316 1.38 -12.46 19.71
N GLU A 317 1.71 -11.98 18.50
CA GLU A 317 3.10 -12.03 18.03
C GLU A 317 4.06 -11.16 18.85
N GLN A 318 3.58 -10.03 19.39
CA GLN A 318 4.43 -8.98 19.98
C GLN A 318 5.32 -9.49 21.14
N PRO A 319 4.80 -10.27 22.11
CA PRO A 319 5.65 -10.93 23.10
C PRO A 319 6.77 -11.79 22.48
N SER A 320 6.51 -12.44 21.34
CA SER A 320 7.52 -13.27 20.67
C SER A 320 8.66 -12.45 20.08
N PHE A 321 8.40 -11.23 19.60
CA PHE A 321 9.49 -10.32 19.22
C PHE A 321 10.41 -10.04 20.39
N TYR A 322 9.84 -9.70 21.55
CA TYR A 322 10.66 -9.39 22.73
C TYR A 322 11.40 -10.63 23.24
N ASP A 323 10.68 -11.73 23.51
CA ASP A 323 11.25 -12.92 24.15
C ASP A 323 12.33 -13.57 23.26
N VAL A 324 12.21 -13.47 21.92
CA VAL A 324 13.23 -13.97 20.98
C VAL A 324 14.40 -13.00 20.84
N LEU A 325 14.15 -11.70 20.62
CA LEU A 325 15.21 -10.75 20.25
C LEU A 325 15.93 -10.12 21.45
N CYS A 326 15.21 -9.90 22.55
CA CYS A 326 15.74 -9.39 23.82
C CYS A 326 15.98 -10.49 24.85
N GLY A 327 15.59 -11.73 24.55
CA GLY A 327 15.64 -12.85 25.48
C GLY A 327 14.54 -12.77 26.54
N GLU A 328 14.09 -13.93 27.04
CA GLU A 328 13.14 -13.99 28.14
C GLU A 328 13.65 -13.18 29.35
N GLY A 329 12.77 -12.35 29.93
CA GLY A 329 13.15 -11.45 31.02
C GLY A 329 14.13 -10.33 30.63
N GLY A 330 14.50 -10.20 29.35
CA GLY A 330 15.42 -9.16 28.86
C GLY A 330 16.90 -9.48 29.05
N VAL A 331 17.29 -10.76 29.11
CA VAL A 331 18.68 -11.19 29.32
C VAL A 331 19.66 -10.67 28.26
N ASN A 332 19.18 -10.33 27.06
CA ASN A 332 19.98 -9.82 25.96
C ASN A 332 19.89 -8.29 25.80
N ARG A 333 19.30 -7.58 26.78
CA ARG A 333 19.25 -6.11 26.75
C ARG A 333 20.65 -5.53 26.82
N VAL A 334 20.87 -4.48 26.04
CA VAL A 334 22.08 -3.65 26.08
C VAL A 334 21.64 -2.21 26.33
N GLY A 335 22.13 -1.62 27.42
CA GLY A 335 21.72 -0.27 27.80
C GLY A 335 20.21 -0.11 28.01
N ASN A 336 19.70 1.07 27.63
CA ASN A 336 18.32 1.50 27.92
C ASN A 336 17.38 1.42 26.72
N ASP A 337 17.89 1.13 25.54
CA ASP A 337 17.17 1.25 24.27
C ASP A 337 17.53 0.14 23.27
N GLN A 338 18.38 -0.83 23.64
CA GLN A 338 18.85 -1.86 22.70
C GLN A 338 18.73 -3.28 23.25
N CYS A 339 18.71 -4.24 22.32
CA CYS A 339 18.93 -5.64 22.60
C CYS A 339 19.89 -6.22 21.56
N TYR A 340 20.68 -7.22 21.95
CA TYR A 340 21.60 -7.92 21.06
C TYR A 340 21.25 -9.41 20.99
N GLU A 341 20.68 -9.87 19.87
CA GLU A 341 20.31 -11.28 19.73
C GLU A 341 21.56 -12.11 19.34
N PRO A 342 22.04 -13.00 20.23
CA PRO A 342 23.38 -13.59 20.09
C PRO A 342 23.48 -14.69 19.03
N LYS A 343 22.37 -15.28 18.57
CA LYS A 343 22.41 -16.37 17.57
C LYS A 343 22.55 -15.83 16.14
N THR A 344 22.01 -14.65 15.88
CA THR A 344 21.97 -14.01 14.57
C THR A 344 22.86 -12.77 14.49
N ASN A 345 23.38 -12.30 15.63
CA ASN A 345 24.10 -11.03 15.77
C ASN A 345 23.25 -9.81 15.35
N LEU A 346 21.91 -9.93 15.44
CA LEU A 346 21.00 -8.84 15.14
C LEU A 346 20.93 -7.87 16.32
N THR A 347 21.08 -6.58 16.03
CA THR A 347 20.85 -5.54 17.05
C THR A 347 19.43 -5.00 16.91
N VAL A 348 18.67 -4.99 18.01
CA VAL A 348 17.37 -4.34 18.08
C VAL A 348 17.53 -2.96 18.70
N PHE A 349 17.02 -1.94 18.03
CA PHE A 349 16.90 -0.57 18.55
C PHE A 349 15.44 -0.26 18.86
N PHE A 350 15.19 0.26 20.05
CA PHE A 350 13.90 0.81 20.45
C PHE A 350 13.90 2.29 20.10
N LEU A 351 12.91 2.71 19.31
CA LEU A 351 12.74 4.10 18.90
C LEU A 351 12.47 4.98 20.12
N ASP A 352 13.08 6.16 20.16
CA ASP A 352 12.84 7.14 21.21
C ASP A 352 11.35 7.52 21.23
N ARG A 353 10.69 7.20 22.35
CA ARG A 353 9.26 7.45 22.58
C ARG A 353 8.86 8.93 22.52
N ASN A 354 9.80 9.86 22.65
CA ASN A 354 9.54 11.29 22.42
C ASN A 354 9.19 11.57 20.95
N PHE A 355 9.87 10.87 20.03
CA PHE A 355 9.69 11.02 18.59
C PHE A 355 8.72 10.00 18.01
N PHE A 356 8.57 8.83 18.64
CA PHE A 356 7.70 7.73 18.22
C PHE A 356 6.73 7.31 19.33
N PRO A 357 5.89 8.22 19.85
CA PRO A 357 5.01 7.95 20.98
C PRO A 357 3.98 6.85 20.70
N ASN A 358 3.82 5.96 21.67
CA ASN A 358 2.65 5.09 21.76
C ASN A 358 1.45 5.87 22.34
N GLY A 359 0.27 5.27 22.28
CA GLY A 359 -0.99 5.91 22.66
C GLY A 359 -1.20 6.17 24.14
N ALA A 360 -0.30 5.73 25.03
CA ALA A 360 -0.32 6.06 26.46
C ALA A 360 0.75 7.09 26.85
N TYR A 361 1.67 7.44 25.95
CA TYR A 361 2.78 8.32 26.25
C TYR A 361 2.35 9.79 26.34
N MET A 362 2.72 10.47 27.45
CA MET A 362 2.50 11.90 27.72
C MET A 362 1.04 12.41 27.60
N GLY A 363 0.07 11.51 27.51
CA GLY A 363 -1.33 11.84 27.27
C GLY A 363 -1.55 12.67 26.00
N PHE A 364 -0.85 12.34 24.90
CA PHE A 364 -0.96 13.08 23.64
C PHE A 364 -2.39 13.10 23.10
N TRP A 365 -3.10 11.96 23.18
CA TRP A 365 -4.46 11.83 22.67
C TRP A 365 -5.49 12.66 23.46
N GLU A 366 -5.17 13.05 24.69
CA GLU A 366 -6.01 13.85 25.58
C GLU A 366 -5.73 15.36 25.44
N LYS A 367 -4.76 15.77 24.62
CA LYS A 367 -4.46 17.20 24.40
C LYS A 367 -5.59 17.86 23.60
N PRO A 368 -5.95 19.13 23.91
CA PRO A 368 -6.97 19.86 23.15
C PRO A 368 -6.67 19.97 21.65
N ASP A 369 -5.38 20.08 21.30
CA ASP A 369 -4.88 20.04 19.94
C ASP A 369 -3.75 19.02 19.85
N VAL A 370 -4.14 17.77 19.55
CA VAL A 370 -3.24 16.62 19.45
C VAL A 370 -2.19 16.87 18.37
N ARG A 371 -2.59 17.42 17.22
CA ARG A 371 -1.69 17.67 16.09
C ARG A 371 -0.58 18.64 16.47
N SER A 372 -0.94 19.80 17.01
CA SER A 372 0.06 20.80 17.40
C SER A 372 0.91 20.33 18.59
N ALA A 373 0.35 19.55 19.51
CA ALA A 373 1.13 18.97 20.61
C ALA A 373 2.22 18.02 20.09
N CYS A 374 1.88 17.10 19.19
CA CYS A 374 2.84 16.18 18.59
C CYS A 374 3.88 16.90 17.71
N LEU A 375 3.46 17.86 16.88
CA LEU A 375 4.40 18.63 16.05
C LEU A 375 5.41 19.41 16.90
N ARG A 376 4.98 20.03 18.01
CA ARG A 376 5.90 20.74 18.94
C ARG A 376 6.86 19.79 19.65
N ALA A 377 6.43 18.57 19.95
CA ALA A 377 7.30 17.55 20.53
C ALA A 377 8.25 16.89 19.51
N GLY A 378 8.11 17.21 18.22
CA GLY A 378 8.93 16.63 17.16
C GLY A 378 8.52 15.20 16.77
N CYS A 379 7.27 14.79 17.04
CA CYS A 379 6.82 13.44 16.72
C CYS A 379 6.96 13.15 15.21
N PHE A 380 7.48 11.98 14.87
CA PHE A 380 7.35 11.40 13.54
C PHE A 380 6.00 10.72 13.36
N ILE A 381 5.52 10.06 14.40
CA ILE A 381 4.25 9.33 14.42
C ILE A 381 3.52 9.51 15.74
N LEU A 382 2.26 9.11 15.81
CA LEU A 382 1.53 8.82 17.05
C LEU A 382 0.69 7.56 16.85
N HIS A 383 0.93 6.53 17.66
CA HIS A 383 0.20 5.27 17.57
C HIS A 383 -1.13 5.39 18.32
N ASN A 384 -2.23 5.05 17.64
CA ASN A 384 -3.57 4.99 18.23
C ASN A 384 -3.82 3.67 19.00
N ASN A 385 -2.81 3.11 19.67
CA ASN A 385 -2.95 1.98 20.58
C ASN A 385 -3.29 2.44 22.02
N TRP A 386 -3.33 1.52 23.00
CA TRP A 386 -3.77 1.82 24.38
C TRP A 386 -5.23 2.32 24.50
N ILE A 387 -6.10 1.80 23.62
CA ILE A 387 -7.54 2.04 23.67
C ILE A 387 -8.29 0.74 23.35
N ASN A 388 -9.35 0.45 24.12
CA ASN A 388 -10.18 -0.74 23.93
C ASN A 388 -11.39 -0.41 23.07
N GLY A 389 -11.60 -1.24 22.04
CA GLY A 389 -12.73 -1.14 21.12
C GLY A 389 -12.40 -0.36 19.84
N ARG A 390 -12.71 -0.98 18.70
CA ARG A 390 -12.44 -0.43 17.36
C ARG A 390 -13.19 0.87 17.10
N LYS A 391 -14.47 0.93 17.49
CA LYS A 391 -15.29 2.15 17.38
C LYS A 391 -14.67 3.33 18.14
N ARG A 392 -14.27 3.12 19.39
CA ARG A 392 -13.62 4.15 20.21
C ARG A 392 -12.28 4.60 19.63
N LYS A 393 -11.52 3.66 19.05
CA LYS A 393 -10.26 3.96 18.36
C LYS A 393 -10.47 4.86 17.14
N LEU A 394 -11.47 4.53 16.32
CA LEU A 394 -11.87 5.34 15.16
C LEU A 394 -12.34 6.73 15.59
N GLU A 395 -13.25 6.81 16.56
CA GLU A 395 -13.76 8.06 17.12
C GLU A 395 -12.65 8.95 17.67
N ARG A 396 -11.71 8.37 18.43
CA ARG A 396 -10.55 9.11 18.98
C ARG A 396 -9.71 9.76 17.89
N GLN A 397 -9.49 9.07 16.78
CA GLN A 397 -8.67 9.59 15.68
C GLN A 397 -9.38 10.65 14.84
N ILE A 398 -10.68 10.49 14.61
CA ILE A 398 -11.50 11.50 13.92
C ILE A 398 -11.59 12.77 14.76
N GLN A 399 -11.94 12.62 16.05
CA GLN A 399 -12.14 13.75 16.96
C GLN A 399 -10.85 14.53 17.24
N SER A 400 -9.68 13.89 17.14
CA SER A 400 -8.39 14.57 17.33
C SER A 400 -7.93 15.39 16.12
N GLY A 401 -8.64 15.33 14.99
CA GLY A 401 -8.22 15.97 13.73
C GLY A 401 -7.04 15.27 13.04
N LEU A 402 -6.73 14.04 13.44
CA LEU A 402 -5.71 13.18 12.83
C LEU A 402 -6.34 12.23 11.79
N TRP A 403 -7.11 12.81 10.87
CA TRP A 403 -7.93 12.10 9.89
C TRP A 403 -7.87 12.78 8.53
N ASP A 404 -7.50 12.04 7.48
CA ASP A 404 -7.20 12.58 6.14
C ASP A 404 -8.09 11.96 5.04
N TYR A 405 -9.22 11.35 5.39
CA TYR A 405 -10.13 10.68 4.46
C TYR A 405 -11.60 11.06 4.69
N ASP A 406 -12.36 11.30 3.63
CA ASP A 406 -13.81 11.49 3.71
C ASP A 406 -14.51 10.21 3.22
N PRO A 407 -15.12 9.41 4.12
CA PRO A 407 -15.80 8.18 3.74
C PRO A 407 -17.03 8.40 2.83
N SER A 408 -17.63 9.60 2.86
CA SER A 408 -18.84 9.91 2.08
C SER A 408 -18.53 10.08 0.59
N THR A 409 -17.41 10.76 0.30
CA THR A 409 -16.92 11.00 -1.06
C THR A 409 -15.90 9.95 -1.50
N ARG A 410 -15.40 9.13 -0.57
CA ARG A 410 -14.29 8.18 -0.76
C ARG A 410 -13.02 8.84 -1.27
N LEU A 411 -12.73 10.03 -0.76
CA LEU A 411 -11.57 10.82 -1.17
C LEU A 411 -10.65 11.19 -0.01
N CYS A 412 -9.38 11.39 -0.34
CA CYS A 412 -8.45 12.05 0.58
C CYS A 412 -8.86 13.51 0.79
N ILE A 413 -8.85 13.94 2.05
CA ILE A 413 -9.15 15.33 2.42
C ILE A 413 -7.93 16.18 2.02
N GLN A 414 -8.05 16.96 0.96
CA GLN A 414 -7.04 17.94 0.58
C GLN A 414 -7.29 19.26 1.31
N SER A 415 -6.38 19.66 2.19
CA SER A 415 -6.37 21.03 2.70
C SER A 415 -5.80 21.96 1.63
N TRP A 416 -6.66 22.70 0.93
CA TRP A 416 -6.29 23.73 -0.06
C TRP A 416 -5.66 24.99 0.56
N HIS A 417 -5.00 24.86 1.70
CA HIS A 417 -4.28 25.94 2.35
C HIS A 417 -2.79 25.61 2.39
N ASN A 418 -2.08 26.30 1.50
CA ASN A 418 -0.62 26.39 1.47
C ASN A 418 -0.10 26.68 2.87
N TYR A 419 0.78 25.82 3.38
CA TYR A 419 1.77 26.24 4.35
C TYR A 419 2.79 27.08 3.57
N THR A 420 2.63 28.40 3.64
CA THR A 420 3.69 29.38 3.34
C THR A 420 4.83 29.26 4.32
#